data_AF-A0AAW1V9M7-F1
#
_entry.id   AF-A0AAW1V9M7-F1
#
_cell.length_a   1.000
_cell.length_b   1.000
_cell.length_c   1.000
_cell.angle_alpha   90.00
_cell.angle_beta   90.00
_cell.angle_gamma   90.00
#
_symmetry.space_group_name_H-M   'P 1'
#
loop_
_entity.id
_entity.type
_entity.pdbx_description
1 polymer ?
#
loop_
_entity_poly.entity_id
_entity_poly.type
_entity_poly.pdbx_seq_one_letter_code
_entity_poly.pdbx_strand_id
1 'polypeptide(L)'
;MPKDNSENKKYHQKYTKALEADPQLKGANPNIADADGHSPLHTLASQPETDKTRIFALLLVEYKANVNSTNNFEETPLYMAID
;
A
#
# COMPACT_ATOMS: atom_id res chain seq x y z
N MET A 1 6.73 19.85 -6.18
CA MET A 1 8.19 19.60 -6.17
C MET A 1 8.42 18.33 -5.36
N PRO A 2 8.95 17.24 -5.95
CA PRO A 2 9.09 15.98 -5.22
C PRO A 2 10.19 16.15 -4.16
N LYS A 3 9.81 15.97 -2.90
CA LYS A 3 10.76 16.02 -1.77
C LYS A 3 11.73 14.85 -1.92
N ASP A 4 13.00 15.14 -1.67
CA ASP A 4 14.15 14.25 -1.77
C ASP A 4 13.86 12.81 -1.27
N ASN A 5 14.27 11.84 -2.09
CA ASN A 5 14.25 10.40 -1.86
C ASN A 5 14.89 9.99 -0.52
N SER A 6 15.80 10.80 0.03
CA SER A 6 16.45 10.55 1.32
C SER A 6 15.50 10.66 2.52
N GLU A 7 14.58 11.63 2.52
CA GLU A 7 13.58 11.77 3.57
C GLU A 7 12.55 10.64 3.48
N ASN A 8 12.08 10.32 2.27
CA ASN A 8 11.13 9.23 2.05
C ASN A 8 11.69 7.89 2.56
N LYS A 9 12.98 7.63 2.33
CA LYS A 9 13.68 6.44 2.83
C LYS A 9 13.79 6.41 4.36
N LYS A 10 14.02 7.57 4.99
CA LYS A 10 14.08 7.72 6.46
C LYS A 10 12.71 7.52 7.10
N TYR A 11 11.66 8.09 6.53
CA TYR A 11 10.28 7.89 6.99
C TYR A 11 9.86 6.43 6.82
N HIS A 12 10.10 5.82 5.65
CA HIS A 12 9.90 4.40 5.40
C HIS A 12 10.54 3.56 6.50
N GLN A 13 11.86 3.66 6.71
CA GLN A 13 12.57 2.88 7.74
C GLN A 13 12.03 3.07 9.15
N LYS A 14 11.62 4.28 9.54
CA LYS A 14 11.03 4.54 10.85
C LYS A 14 9.71 3.80 11.03
N TYR A 15 8.84 3.83 10.02
CA TYR A 15 7.55 3.14 10.06
C TYR A 15 7.70 1.63 9.93
N THR A 16 8.61 1.11 9.08
CA THR A 16 8.86 -0.33 8.98
C THR A 16 9.29 -0.91 10.33
N LYS A 17 10.24 -0.26 11.03
CA LYS A 17 10.67 -0.69 12.36
C LYS A 17 9.58 -0.64 13.42
N ALA A 18 8.72 0.38 13.39
CA ALA A 18 7.59 0.50 14.31
C ALA A 18 6.54 -0.59 14.08
N LEU A 19 6.35 -1.01 12.82
CA LEU A 19 5.38 -2.04 12.42
C LEU A 19 5.93 -3.46 12.61
N GLU A 20 7.24 -3.68 12.43
CA GLU A 20 7.93 -4.95 12.73
C GLU A 20 7.84 -5.34 14.22
N ALA A 21 7.65 -4.35 15.10
CA ALA A 21 7.46 -4.55 16.52
C ALA A 21 6.05 -5.04 16.90
N ASP A 22 5.07 -4.97 15.99
CA ASP A 22 3.71 -5.46 16.21
C ASP A 22 3.56 -6.90 15.67
N PRO A 23 3.37 -7.91 16.53
CA PRO A 23 3.19 -9.30 16.13
C PRO A 23 1.97 -9.52 15.22
N GLN A 24 0.93 -8.68 15.33
CA GLN A 24 -0.30 -8.83 14.52
C GLN A 24 -0.05 -8.51 13.05
N LEU A 25 0.90 -7.63 12.75
CA LEU A 25 1.22 -7.23 11.38
C LEU A 25 2.02 -8.29 10.62
N LYS A 26 2.78 -9.14 11.31
CA LYS A 26 3.51 -10.25 10.66
C LYS A 26 2.59 -11.33 10.10
N GLY A 27 1.35 -11.41 10.57
CA GLY A 27 0.34 -12.36 10.09
C GLY A 27 -0.71 -11.76 9.16
N ALA A 28 -0.70 -10.44 8.94
CA ALA A 28 -1.69 -9.78 8.10
C ALA A 28 -1.46 -10.13 6.63
N ASN A 29 -2.51 -10.62 5.95
CA ASN A 29 -2.47 -10.87 4.51
C ASN A 29 -2.64 -9.54 3.75
N PRO A 30 -1.63 -9.05 3.01
CA PRO A 30 -1.72 -7.78 2.29
C PRO A 30 -2.58 -7.87 1.03
N ASN A 31 -3.04 -9.07 0.66
CA ASN A 31 -3.87 -9.37 -0.50
C ASN A 31 -5.32 -9.67 -0.11
N ILE A 32 -5.73 -9.37 1.13
CA ILE A 32 -7.13 -9.53 1.51
C ILE A 32 -8.00 -8.67 0.59
N ALA A 33 -9.12 -9.21 0.12
CA ALA A 33 -10.04 -8.47 -0.72
C ALA A 33 -11.32 -8.15 0.05
N ASP A 34 -11.91 -6.99 -0.20
CA ASP A 34 -13.26 -6.66 0.26
C ASP A 34 -14.34 -7.34 -0.60
N ALA A 35 -15.61 -6.98 -0.39
CA ALA A 35 -16.75 -7.57 -1.12
C ALA A 35 -16.72 -7.28 -2.63
N ASP A 36 -16.07 -6.20 -3.04
CA ASP A 36 -15.94 -5.78 -4.44
C ASP A 36 -14.64 -6.28 -5.08
N GLY A 37 -13.85 -7.06 -4.34
CA GLY A 37 -12.56 -7.57 -4.80
C GLY A 37 -11.41 -6.58 -4.62
N HIS A 38 -11.62 -5.44 -3.95
CA HIS A 38 -10.56 -4.47 -3.71
C HIS A 38 -9.57 -5.02 -2.69
N SER A 39 -8.33 -5.19 -3.13
CA SER A 39 -7.20 -5.36 -2.22
C SER A 39 -6.84 -4.04 -1.52
N PRO A 40 -6.06 -4.05 -0.41
CA PRO A 40 -5.55 -2.84 0.21
C PRO A 40 -4.87 -1.86 -0.76
N LEU A 41 -4.24 -2.37 -1.83
CA LEU A 41 -3.66 -1.52 -2.87
C LEU A 41 -4.73 -0.80 -3.72
N HIS A 42 -5.84 -1.45 -4.05
CA HIS A 42 -6.98 -0.79 -4.70
C HIS A 42 -7.55 0.32 -3.80
N THR A 43 -7.76 0.02 -2.52
CA THR A 43 -8.25 1.02 -1.55
C THR A 43 -7.30 2.20 -1.43
N LEU A 44 -5.98 1.99 -1.46
CA LEU A 44 -5.01 3.09 -1.42
C LEU A 44 -4.97 3.91 -2.70
N ALA A 45 -5.18 3.27 -3.85
CA ALA A 45 -5.16 3.94 -5.15
C ALA A 45 -6.26 5.00 -5.30
N SER A 46 -7.42 4.79 -4.67
CA SER A 46 -8.54 5.75 -4.66
C SER A 46 -8.40 6.86 -3.61
N GLN A 47 -7.31 6.89 -2.85
CA GLN A 47 -7.06 7.92 -1.83
C GLN A 47 -6.17 9.03 -2.37
N PRO A 48 -6.29 10.27 -1.84
CA PRO A 48 -5.38 11.36 -2.18
C PRO A 48 -3.91 10.96 -1.99
N GLU A 49 -3.06 11.36 -2.93
CA GLU A 49 -1.63 11.13 -2.83
C GLU A 49 -1.04 11.96 -1.68
N THR A 50 -0.62 11.28 -0.63
CA THR A 50 -0.02 11.86 0.57
C THR A 50 1.19 11.05 0.98
N ASP A 51 2.06 11.61 1.83
CA ASP A 51 3.18 10.86 2.39
C ASP A 51 2.69 9.58 3.11
N LYS A 52 1.51 9.63 3.74
CA LYS A 52 0.88 8.48 4.40
C LYS A 52 0.50 7.37 3.42
N THR A 53 -0.18 7.70 2.32
CA THR A 53 -0.61 6.69 1.31
C THR A 53 0.59 6.08 0.59
N ARG A 54 1.62 6.88 0.29
CA ARG A 54 2.91 6.40 -0.25
C ARG A 54 3.59 5.40 0.68
N ILE A 55 3.63 5.68 1.99
CA ILE A 55 4.24 4.77 2.98
C ILE A 55 3.47 3.46 3.07
N PHE A 56 2.13 3.49 3.11
CA PHE A 56 1.34 2.26 3.14
C PHE A 56 1.46 1.44 1.86
N ALA A 57 1.55 2.08 0.69
CA ALA A 57 1.80 1.38 -0.57
C ALA A 57 3.15 0.64 -0.54
N LEU A 58 4.22 1.32 -0.09
CA LEU A 58 5.55 0.71 0.06
C LEU A 58 5.53 -0.46 1.06
N LEU A 59 4.85 -0.28 2.19
CA LEU A 59 4.71 -1.35 3.19
C LEU A 59 3.98 -2.57 2.62
N LEU A 60 2.86 -2.38 1.92
CA LEU A 60 2.13 -3.48 1.32
C LEU A 60 2.99 -4.24 0.30
N VAL A 61 3.77 -3.53 -0.52
CA VAL A 61 4.73 -4.14 -1.46
C VAL A 61 5.81 -4.93 -0.73
N GLU A 62 6.37 -4.39 0.37
CA GLU A 62 7.36 -5.08 1.20
C GLU A 62 6.79 -6.41 1.74
N TYR A 63 5.53 -6.39 2.17
CA TYR A 63 4.80 -7.55 2.67
C TYR A 63 4.24 -8.47 1.56
N LYS A 64 4.59 -8.26 0.29
CA LYS A 64 4.20 -9.08 -0.88
C LYS A 64 2.74 -8.90 -1.32
N ALA A 65 2.23 -7.67 -1.28
CA ALA A 65 1.00 -7.32 -1.99
C ALA A 65 1.15 -7.53 -3.51
N ASN A 66 0.11 -8.07 -4.13
CA ASN A 66 -0.01 -8.24 -5.56
C ASN A 66 -0.46 -6.93 -6.21
N VAL A 67 0.52 -6.20 -6.73
CA VAL A 67 0.32 -4.90 -7.42
C VAL A 67 -0.52 -5.01 -8.70
N ASN A 68 -0.67 -6.21 -9.25
CA ASN A 68 -1.43 -6.48 -10.48
C ASN A 68 -2.71 -7.29 -10.21
N SER A 69 -3.15 -7.42 -8.95
CA SER A 69 -4.45 -8.02 -8.65
C SER A 69 -5.57 -7.23 -9.32
N THR A 70 -6.59 -7.90 -9.82
CA THR A 70 -7.81 -7.23 -10.31
C THR A 70 -8.93 -7.36 -9.30
N ASN A 71 -9.75 -6.32 -9.16
CA ASN A 71 -11.01 -6.39 -8.43
C ASN A 71 -12.10 -7.12 -9.26
N ASN A 72 -13.34 -7.16 -8.77
CA ASN A 72 -14.46 -7.80 -9.47
C ASN A 72 -14.90 -7.06 -10.75
N PHE A 73 -14.39 -5.85 -10.97
CA PHE A 73 -14.61 -5.04 -12.18
C PHE A 73 -13.45 -5.16 -13.18
N GLU A 74 -12.52 -6.09 -12.97
CA GLU A 74 -11.30 -6.28 -13.78
C GLU A 74 -10.31 -5.11 -13.72
N GLU A 75 -10.47 -4.22 -12.74
CA GLU A 75 -9.62 -3.05 -12.55
C GLU A 75 -8.42 -3.41 -11.68
N THR A 76 -7.24 -2.90 -12.02
CA THR A 76 -6.04 -3.02 -11.18
C THR A 76 -5.92 -1.84 -10.22
N PRO A 77 -5.08 -1.90 -9.16
CA PRO A 77 -4.79 -0.74 -8.34
C PRO A 77 -4.31 0.46 -9.16
N LEU A 78 -3.53 0.22 -10.22
CA LEU A 78 -3.08 1.29 -11.10
C LEU A 78 -4.22 1.94 -11.89
N TYR A 79 -5.19 1.14 -12.33
CA TYR A 79 -6.39 1.65 -13.02
C TYR A 79 -7.17 2.60 -12.11
N MET A 80 -7.40 2.21 -10.85
CA MET A 80 -8.12 3.05 -9.88
C MET A 80 -7.37 4.32 -9.46
N ALA A 81 -6.07 4.43 -9.77
CA ALA A 81 -5.27 5.63 -9.44
C ALA A 81 -5.38 6.75 -10.49
N ILE A 82 -5.98 6.46 -11.66
CA ILE A 82 -6.08 7.40 -12.79
C ILE A 82 -7.52 7.79 -13.14
N ASP A 83 -8.51 7.26 -12.43
CA ASP A 83 -9.93 7.62 -12.50
C ASP A 83 -10.24 8.79 -11.53
#